data_AF-A0A9D9EHC6-F1
#
_entry.id   AF-A0A9D9EHC6-F1
#
_cell.length_a   1.000
_cell.length_b   1.000
_cell.length_c   1.000
_cell.angle_alpha   90.00
_cell.angle_beta   90.00
_cell.angle_gamma   90.00
#
_symmetry.space_group_name_H-M   'P 1'
#
loop_
_entity.id
_entity.type
_entity.pdbx_description
1 polymer ?
#
loop_
_entity_poly.entity_id
_entity_poly.type
_entity_poly.pdbx_seq_one_letter_code
_entity_poly.pdbx_strand_id
1 'polypeptide(L)'
;MKRFITLIAAMLAFMPAAFASQGELVVTPQPALVTSSITLNYDPLPQQQWMASQDVYLYVCLEMDGNGEWVKEKAEWSLCNKPEYKWIKNADGSLSYTINNLQTYFKLNAEEMGRVTGMFVILKNDKFQTTDKYVRLSQGHVSDLPKFNGTVRFSVKVPAGTRQVYVAGTFGKEGDPLYWEHAAPELQLKKVDATHFEGVIENVPANLEYLYVWGPRIDQTEFRMGHRPLGGRSSVHDIVEYWGDMTLSVNVPKGTTEVYVSGSFNNWGFSQMMDAGNNNWIYHVPPTALGGSETVEYKYYFNNAKDAGEQGENRKVQFEGFSTQYDDVKSWK
;
A
#
# COMPACT_ATOMS: atom_id res chain seq x y z
N MET A 1 -17.72 -31.54 54.01
CA MET A 1 -17.90 -30.09 53.77
C MET A 1 -16.55 -29.40 53.74
N LYS A 2 -16.06 -29.01 52.56
CA LYS A 2 -15.49 -27.69 52.22
C LYS A 2 -14.72 -27.83 50.90
N ARG A 3 -15.16 -27.02 49.95
CA ARG A 3 -14.79 -27.01 48.53
C ARG A 3 -13.40 -26.41 48.38
N PHE A 4 -12.52 -27.05 47.62
CA PHE A 4 -11.36 -26.38 47.05
C PHE A 4 -11.84 -25.56 45.85
N ILE A 5 -11.80 -24.24 45.99
CA ILE A 5 -12.02 -23.29 44.88
C ILE A 5 -10.68 -23.12 44.19
N THR A 6 -10.61 -23.57 42.94
CA THR A 6 -9.55 -23.26 41.99
C THR A 6 -9.59 -21.76 41.71
N LEU A 7 -8.60 -21.02 42.20
CA LEU A 7 -8.42 -19.62 41.81
C LEU A 7 -7.74 -19.62 40.43
N ILE A 8 -8.53 -19.52 39.37
CA ILE A 8 -8.02 -19.15 38.05
C ILE A 8 -7.67 -17.67 38.14
N ALA A 9 -6.38 -17.36 38.29
CA ALA A 9 -5.87 -16.02 38.08
C ALA A 9 -5.98 -15.71 36.58
N ALA A 10 -7.12 -15.15 36.17
CA ALA A 10 -7.20 -14.41 34.93
C ALA A 10 -6.36 -13.13 35.11
N MET A 11 -5.07 -13.23 34.82
CA MET A 11 -4.29 -12.05 34.43
C MET A 11 -4.95 -11.52 33.16
N LEU A 12 -5.86 -10.56 33.32
CA LEU A 12 -6.11 -9.57 32.28
C LEU A 12 -4.77 -8.85 32.10
N ALA A 13 -3.99 -9.30 31.13
CA ALA A 13 -2.94 -8.50 30.56
C ALA A 13 -3.63 -7.29 29.93
N PHE A 14 -3.66 -6.19 30.68
CA PHE A 14 -3.89 -4.86 30.13
C PHE A 14 -2.69 -4.58 29.22
N MET A 15 -2.72 -5.09 27.99
CA MET A 15 -1.76 -4.67 26.98
C MET A 15 -2.08 -3.21 26.65
N PRO A 16 -1.13 -2.27 26.80
CA PRO A 16 -1.32 -0.94 26.26
C PRO A 16 -1.49 -1.12 24.75
N ALA A 17 -2.72 -0.94 24.26
CA ALA A 17 -2.94 -0.76 22.84
C ALA A 17 -2.17 0.51 22.45
N ALA A 18 -1.12 0.35 21.64
CA ALA A 18 -0.53 1.49 20.95
C ALA A 18 -1.68 2.15 20.17
N PHE A 19 -2.04 3.37 20.56
CA PHE A 19 -3.04 4.14 19.83
C PHE A 19 -2.43 4.44 18.46
N ALA A 20 -2.90 3.73 17.43
CA ALA A 20 -2.60 4.07 16.04
C ALA A 20 -2.99 5.54 15.82
N SER A 21 -2.20 6.29 15.07
CA SER A 21 -2.65 7.59 14.61
C SER A 21 -3.84 7.42 13.64
N GLN A 22 -4.70 8.43 13.50
CA GLN A 22 -5.84 8.31 12.59
C GLN A 22 -5.37 7.99 11.17
N GLY A 23 -5.98 6.96 10.57
CA GLY A 23 -5.64 6.44 9.24
C GLY A 23 -4.54 5.36 9.26
N GLU A 24 -3.97 5.04 10.41
CA GLU A 24 -2.87 4.08 10.57
C GLU A 24 -3.37 2.66 10.91
N LEU A 25 -2.70 1.67 10.31
CA LEU A 25 -2.91 0.26 10.59
C LEU A 25 -1.76 -0.26 11.46
N VAL A 26 -2.09 -0.81 12.62
CA VAL A 26 -1.13 -1.42 13.54
C VAL A 26 -1.52 -2.87 13.85
N VAL A 27 -0.61 -3.63 14.48
CA VAL A 27 -0.85 -5.03 14.81
C VAL A 27 -0.53 -5.36 16.26
N THR A 28 -1.29 -6.31 16.80
CA THR A 28 -1.06 -6.85 18.15
C THR A 28 -0.90 -8.38 18.07
N PRO A 29 0.19 -8.94 18.62
CA PRO A 29 1.35 -8.24 19.23
C PRO A 29 2.24 -7.53 18.19
N GLN A 30 3.08 -6.60 18.64
CA GLN A 30 4.12 -5.95 17.82
C GLN A 30 5.52 -6.34 18.34
N PRO A 31 6.39 -6.96 17.52
CA PRO A 31 6.14 -7.43 16.15
C PRO A 31 5.20 -8.65 16.14
N ALA A 32 4.36 -8.76 15.11
CA ALA A 32 3.45 -9.89 14.95
C ALA A 32 4.24 -11.17 14.66
N LEU A 33 3.81 -12.31 15.21
CA LEU A 33 4.47 -13.60 15.05
C LEU A 33 3.76 -14.43 13.99
N VAL A 34 4.52 -15.03 13.08
CA VAL A 34 3.94 -15.84 11.99
C VAL A 34 3.20 -17.09 12.51
N THR A 35 3.53 -17.55 13.72
CA THR A 35 3.01 -18.79 14.32
C THR A 35 1.81 -18.57 15.23
N SER A 36 1.41 -17.32 15.49
CA SER A 36 0.29 -17.01 16.39
C SER A 36 -0.88 -16.39 15.63
N SER A 37 -1.99 -16.19 16.34
CA SER A 37 -3.03 -15.28 15.88
C SER A 37 -2.47 -13.85 15.78
N ILE A 38 -2.94 -13.10 14.80
CA ILE A 38 -2.55 -11.70 14.56
C ILE A 38 -3.81 -10.86 14.57
N THR A 39 -3.84 -9.84 15.41
CA THR A 39 -4.91 -8.85 15.40
C THR A 39 -4.43 -7.60 14.70
N LEU A 40 -5.15 -7.23 13.63
CA LEU A 40 -5.02 -5.95 12.95
C LEU A 40 -5.90 -4.94 13.68
N ASN A 41 -5.36 -3.77 14.01
CA ASN A 41 -6.11 -2.66 14.58
C ASN A 41 -5.97 -1.45 13.66
N TYR A 42 -7.07 -0.74 13.47
CA TYR A 42 -7.15 0.39 12.57
C TYR A 42 -7.96 1.52 13.20
N ASP A 43 -7.42 2.74 13.20
CA ASP A 43 -8.12 3.94 13.66
C ASP A 43 -8.64 4.76 12.47
N PRO A 44 -9.97 4.81 12.21
CA PRO A 44 -10.50 5.53 11.05
C PRO A 44 -10.44 7.04 11.11
N LEU A 45 -10.08 7.67 9.98
CA LEU A 45 -10.32 9.10 9.77
C LEU A 45 -11.84 9.39 9.72
N PRO A 46 -12.29 10.62 10.02
CA PRO A 46 -13.70 11.01 9.97
C PRO A 46 -14.41 10.67 8.64
N GLN A 47 -13.73 10.82 7.51
CA GLN A 47 -14.24 10.50 6.18
C GLN A 47 -14.26 9.00 5.86
N GLN A 48 -13.68 8.16 6.71
CA GLN A 48 -13.57 6.72 6.49
C GLN A 48 -14.48 5.89 7.40
N GLN A 49 -15.46 6.51 8.07
CA GLN A 49 -16.45 5.82 8.92
C GLN A 49 -17.21 4.68 8.20
N TRP A 50 -17.21 4.70 6.86
CA TRP A 50 -17.73 3.62 6.02
C TRP A 50 -17.05 2.26 6.24
N MET A 51 -15.82 2.22 6.77
CA MET A 51 -15.06 0.97 6.95
C MET A 51 -15.65 0.05 8.01
N ALA A 52 -16.45 0.56 8.96
CA ALA A 52 -17.02 -0.24 10.04
C ALA A 52 -18.03 -1.32 9.58
N SER A 53 -18.49 -1.27 8.32
CA SER A 53 -19.54 -2.15 7.80
C SER A 53 -19.09 -3.09 6.68
N GLN A 54 -17.78 -3.19 6.42
CA GLN A 54 -17.29 -3.70 5.14
C GLN A 54 -16.08 -4.63 5.21
N ASP A 55 -15.81 -5.26 4.07
CA ASP A 55 -14.86 -6.35 3.91
C ASP A 55 -13.40 -5.89 3.91
N VAL A 56 -12.57 -6.70 4.56
CA VAL A 56 -11.11 -6.57 4.56
C VAL A 56 -10.53 -7.62 3.61
N TYR A 57 -9.72 -7.19 2.64
CA TYR A 57 -8.95 -8.13 1.83
C TYR A 57 -7.51 -8.18 2.32
N LEU A 58 -7.11 -9.37 2.73
CA LEU A 58 -5.76 -9.62 3.19
C LEU A 58 -4.99 -10.31 2.08
N TYR A 59 -3.87 -9.70 1.73
CA TYR A 59 -2.87 -10.27 0.85
C TYR A 59 -1.69 -10.71 1.73
N VAL A 60 -1.13 -11.88 1.44
CA VAL A 60 0.14 -12.28 2.04
C VAL A 60 1.15 -12.48 0.94
N CYS A 61 2.23 -11.71 1.04
CA CYS A 61 3.44 -12.01 0.31
C CYS A 61 4.30 -12.93 1.17
N LEU A 62 4.68 -14.07 0.62
CA LEU A 62 5.24 -15.15 1.41
C LEU A 62 6.75 -15.19 1.38
N GLU A 63 7.41 -14.52 0.43
CA GLU A 63 8.85 -14.67 0.25
C GLU A 63 9.43 -13.37 -0.33
N MET A 64 10.38 -12.81 0.41
CA MET A 64 11.37 -11.92 -0.16
C MET A 64 12.55 -12.79 -0.60
N ASP A 65 13.01 -12.62 -1.83
CA ASP A 65 14.24 -13.25 -2.27
C ASP A 65 15.47 -12.63 -1.56
N GLY A 66 16.66 -13.11 -1.90
CA GLY A 66 17.92 -12.54 -1.38
C GLY A 66 18.15 -11.07 -1.73
N ASN A 67 17.35 -10.49 -2.63
CA ASN A 67 17.37 -9.09 -3.03
C ASN A 67 16.32 -8.26 -2.29
N GLY A 68 15.52 -8.84 -1.40
CA GLY A 68 14.41 -8.13 -0.75
C GLY A 68 13.23 -7.88 -1.69
N GLU A 69 13.21 -8.54 -2.85
CA GLU A 69 12.12 -8.48 -3.82
C GLU A 69 11.11 -9.59 -3.55
N TRP A 70 9.84 -9.26 -3.72
CA TRP A 70 8.74 -10.18 -3.50
C TRP A 70 8.68 -11.21 -4.63
N VAL A 71 8.83 -12.50 -4.30
CA VAL A 71 8.90 -13.57 -5.31
C VAL A 71 7.76 -14.58 -5.26
N LYS A 72 6.86 -14.49 -4.27
CA LYS A 72 5.71 -15.40 -4.18
C LYS A 72 4.46 -14.80 -3.51
N GLU A 73 3.40 -14.69 -4.31
CA GLU A 73 2.07 -14.23 -3.92
C GLU A 73 1.11 -15.43 -3.75
N LYS A 74 0.18 -15.39 -2.79
CA LYS A 74 -0.84 -16.46 -2.61
C LYS A 74 -2.27 -15.96 -2.41
N ALA A 75 -2.52 -14.66 -2.48
CA ALA A 75 -3.87 -14.13 -2.36
C ALA A 75 -4.51 -13.89 -3.73
N GLU A 76 -5.67 -14.51 -3.97
CA GLU A 76 -6.40 -14.36 -5.23
C GLU A 76 -7.22 -13.07 -5.23
N TRP A 77 -6.88 -12.09 -6.06
CA TRP A 77 -7.68 -10.87 -6.25
C TRP A 77 -9.09 -11.14 -6.83
N SER A 78 -9.33 -12.33 -7.39
CA SER A 78 -10.36 -12.55 -8.41
C SER A 78 -11.46 -13.57 -8.10
N LEU A 79 -11.53 -14.18 -6.90
CA LEU A 79 -12.59 -15.15 -6.59
C LEU A 79 -13.70 -14.55 -5.73
N CYS A 80 -14.89 -14.45 -6.33
CA CYS A 80 -16.17 -13.96 -5.78
C CYS A 80 -16.80 -14.82 -4.67
N ASN A 81 -16.11 -15.86 -4.19
CA ASN A 81 -16.59 -16.79 -3.15
C ASN A 81 -15.67 -16.79 -1.92
N LYS A 82 -15.23 -15.61 -1.47
CA LYS A 82 -14.46 -15.47 -0.22
C LYS A 82 -15.39 -15.22 0.97
N PRO A 83 -14.98 -15.56 2.19
CA PRO A 83 -15.74 -15.18 3.38
C PRO A 83 -15.72 -13.66 3.49
N GLU A 84 -16.89 -13.04 3.57
CA GLU A 84 -17.03 -11.63 3.97
C GLU A 84 -16.46 -11.47 5.39
N TYR A 85 -15.67 -10.42 5.60
CA TYR A 85 -14.95 -10.20 6.84
C TYR A 85 -15.29 -8.82 7.39
N LYS A 86 -16.06 -8.78 8.46
CA LYS A 86 -16.45 -7.52 9.10
C LYS A 86 -15.50 -7.20 10.25
N TRP A 87 -15.05 -5.96 10.28
CA TRP A 87 -14.36 -5.39 11.43
C TRP A 87 -15.20 -5.56 12.71
N ILE A 88 -14.51 -5.80 13.82
CA ILE A 88 -15.08 -5.63 15.16
C ILE A 88 -14.88 -4.17 15.53
N LYS A 89 -15.99 -3.45 15.74
CA LYS A 89 -15.95 -2.08 16.25
C LYS A 89 -15.69 -2.12 17.76
N ASN A 90 -14.57 -1.55 18.17
CA ASN A 90 -14.17 -1.43 19.57
C ASN A 90 -14.90 -0.25 20.23
N ALA A 91 -14.88 -0.23 21.57
CA ALA A 91 -15.56 0.79 22.37
C ALA A 91 -15.00 2.21 22.18
N ASP A 92 -13.73 2.31 21.80
CA ASP A 92 -13.03 3.56 21.49
C ASP A 92 -13.26 4.05 20.04
N GLY A 93 -14.00 3.30 19.23
CA GLY A 93 -14.27 3.61 17.83
C GLY A 93 -13.25 3.02 16.85
N SER A 94 -12.14 2.44 17.33
CA SER A 94 -11.21 1.70 16.48
C SER A 94 -11.84 0.42 15.94
N LEU A 95 -11.23 -0.10 14.87
CA LEU A 95 -11.65 -1.32 14.20
C LEU A 95 -10.60 -2.41 14.43
N SER A 96 -11.02 -3.63 14.76
CA SER A 96 -10.11 -4.77 14.90
C SER A 96 -10.52 -6.00 14.10
N TYR A 97 -9.54 -6.73 13.58
CA TYR A 97 -9.73 -7.99 12.85
C TYR A 97 -8.65 -9.00 13.23
N THR A 98 -9.06 -10.20 13.66
CA THR A 98 -8.12 -11.23 14.13
C THR A 98 -8.03 -12.39 13.14
N ILE A 99 -6.82 -12.61 12.62
CA ILE A 99 -6.45 -13.81 11.88
C ILE A 99 -5.98 -14.85 12.88
N ASN A 100 -6.78 -15.88 13.13
CA ASN A 100 -6.46 -16.86 14.17
C ASN A 100 -5.25 -17.76 13.83
N ASN A 101 -5.01 -18.02 12.54
CA ASN A 101 -3.91 -18.86 12.07
C ASN A 101 -3.59 -18.54 10.59
N LEU A 102 -2.39 -18.00 10.32
CA LEU A 102 -1.96 -17.64 8.95
C LEU A 102 -1.90 -18.83 8.00
N GLN A 103 -1.39 -19.97 8.48
CA GLN A 103 -1.24 -21.18 7.67
C GLN A 103 -2.58 -21.66 7.10
N THR A 104 -3.58 -21.78 7.97
CA THR A 104 -4.93 -22.18 7.59
C THR A 104 -5.60 -21.10 6.75
N TYR A 105 -5.46 -19.84 7.14
CA TYR A 105 -6.11 -18.71 6.47
C TYR A 105 -5.66 -18.57 5.02
N PHE A 106 -4.35 -18.63 4.76
CA PHE A 106 -3.76 -18.49 3.43
C PHE A 106 -3.49 -19.81 2.70
N LYS A 107 -3.92 -20.94 3.28
CA LYS A 107 -3.72 -22.30 2.74
C LYS A 107 -2.24 -22.56 2.40
N LEU A 108 -1.38 -22.30 3.37
CA LEU A 108 0.07 -22.44 3.24
C LEU A 108 0.52 -23.83 3.70
N ASN A 109 1.46 -24.42 2.99
CA ASN A 109 2.17 -25.60 3.50
C ASN A 109 3.27 -25.20 4.51
N ALA A 110 3.90 -26.18 5.16
CA ALA A 110 4.90 -25.91 6.21
C ALA A 110 6.15 -25.16 5.70
N GLU A 111 6.58 -25.46 4.47
CA GLU A 111 7.73 -24.81 3.83
C GLU A 111 7.41 -23.36 3.43
N GLU A 112 6.20 -23.13 2.92
CA GLU A 112 5.68 -21.79 2.63
C GLU A 112 5.56 -20.97 3.92
N MET A 113 5.05 -21.57 4.99
CA MET A 113 5.00 -20.93 6.32
C MET A 113 6.37 -20.52 6.84
N GLY A 114 7.39 -21.35 6.61
CA GLY A 114 8.78 -21.06 7.00
C GLY A 114 9.43 -19.93 6.18
N ARG A 115 8.78 -19.42 5.13
CA ARG A 115 9.30 -18.31 4.31
C ARG A 115 8.60 -16.99 4.57
N VAL A 116 7.42 -16.99 5.20
CA VAL A 116 6.61 -15.78 5.41
C VAL A 116 7.34 -14.77 6.27
N THR A 117 7.43 -13.54 5.75
CA THR A 117 8.09 -12.39 6.39
C THR A 117 7.15 -11.19 6.55
N GLY A 118 5.96 -11.18 5.94
CA GLY A 118 5.03 -10.07 6.03
C GLY A 118 3.64 -10.34 5.44
N MET A 119 2.74 -9.37 5.57
CA MET A 119 1.45 -9.35 4.88
C MET A 119 1.13 -7.95 4.36
N PHE A 120 0.35 -7.83 3.29
CA PHE A 120 -0.27 -6.58 2.86
C PHE A 120 -1.75 -6.59 3.20
N VAL A 121 -2.22 -5.48 3.75
CA VAL A 121 -3.60 -5.29 4.13
C VAL A 121 -4.20 -4.23 3.22
N ILE A 122 -5.23 -4.60 2.49
CA ILE A 122 -5.98 -3.72 1.59
C ILE A 122 -7.43 -3.68 2.09
N LEU A 123 -7.91 -2.49 2.41
CA LEU A 123 -9.29 -2.30 2.84
C LEU A 123 -10.07 -1.79 1.63
N LYS A 124 -11.15 -2.47 1.25
CA LYS A 124 -11.89 -2.11 0.03
C LYS A 124 -13.39 -2.36 0.19
N ASN A 125 -14.18 -1.58 -0.54
CA ASN A 125 -15.57 -1.88 -0.86
C ASN A 125 -15.87 -1.61 -2.35
N ASP A 126 -17.15 -1.62 -2.72
CA ASP A 126 -17.63 -1.33 -4.08
C ASP A 126 -17.24 0.08 -4.62
N LYS A 127 -16.84 0.99 -3.73
CA LYS A 127 -16.69 2.44 -3.92
C LYS A 127 -15.42 3.07 -3.34
N PHE A 128 -14.54 2.37 -2.64
CA PHE A 128 -13.37 2.90 -1.94
C PHE A 128 -12.34 1.79 -1.75
N GLN A 129 -11.06 2.12 -1.87
CA GLN A 129 -9.94 1.23 -1.56
C GLN A 129 -8.85 2.03 -0.82
N THR A 130 -8.22 1.44 0.20
CA THR A 130 -7.04 2.01 0.85
C THR A 130 -5.77 1.58 0.12
N THR A 131 -4.68 2.33 0.33
CA THR A 131 -3.34 1.87 -0.02
C THR A 131 -3.01 0.56 0.67
N ASP A 132 -2.21 -0.27 0.01
CA ASP A 132 -1.65 -1.47 0.57
C ASP A 132 -0.82 -1.12 1.82
N LYS A 133 -1.21 -1.66 2.97
CA LYS A 133 -0.46 -1.49 4.22
C LYS A 133 0.37 -2.72 4.50
N TYR A 134 1.69 -2.57 4.52
CA TYR A 134 2.59 -3.67 4.87
C TYR A 134 2.65 -3.86 6.38
N VAL A 135 2.50 -5.10 6.81
CA VAL A 135 2.68 -5.56 8.19
C VAL A 135 3.83 -6.56 8.20
N ARG A 136 4.91 -6.19 8.86
CA ARG A 136 6.06 -7.09 9.06
C ARG A 136 5.71 -8.21 10.02
N LEU A 137 6.05 -9.44 9.64
CA LEU A 137 5.89 -10.63 10.48
C LEU A 137 7.26 -11.16 10.91
N SER A 138 7.38 -11.42 12.20
CA SER A 138 8.56 -12.04 12.78
C SER A 138 8.36 -13.54 12.90
N GLN A 139 9.31 -14.31 12.40
CA GLN A 139 9.47 -15.70 12.84
C GLN A 139 10.00 -15.62 14.27
N GLY A 140 9.46 -16.40 15.21
CA GLY A 140 9.83 -16.36 16.63
C GLY A 140 11.32 -16.56 16.95
N HIS A 141 12.15 -16.78 15.93
CA HIS A 141 13.57 -16.48 15.95
C HIS A 141 13.86 -15.29 15.02
N VAL A 142 14.08 -14.13 15.62
CA VAL A 142 14.86 -13.08 14.97
C VAL A 142 16.22 -13.71 14.72
N SER A 143 16.49 -14.17 13.50
CA SER A 143 17.87 -14.44 13.15
C SER A 143 18.59 -13.12 13.32
N ASP A 144 19.57 -13.10 14.22
CA ASP A 144 20.57 -12.04 14.32
C ASP A 144 21.44 -12.11 13.06
N LEU A 145 20.83 -11.87 11.89
CA LEU A 145 21.57 -11.57 10.68
C LEU A 145 22.46 -10.39 11.04
N PRO A 146 23.77 -10.46 10.73
CA PRO A 146 24.71 -9.42 11.09
C PRO A 146 24.17 -8.07 10.61
N LYS A 147 23.85 -7.26 11.60
CA LYS A 147 23.29 -5.93 11.46
C LYS A 147 24.31 -5.05 10.72
N PHE A 148 24.10 -4.81 9.44
CA PHE A 148 24.97 -3.96 8.64
C PHE A 148 24.76 -2.50 9.08
N ASN A 149 25.72 -1.94 9.79
CA ASN A 149 25.80 -0.51 10.01
C ASN A 149 26.92 0.02 9.12
N GLY A 150 26.60 0.88 8.16
CA GLY A 150 27.59 1.33 7.20
C GLY A 150 27.01 2.06 6.01
N THR A 151 27.78 2.05 4.94
CA THR A 151 27.48 2.76 3.70
C THR A 151 26.73 1.84 2.73
N VAL A 152 25.58 2.29 2.23
CA VAL A 152 24.75 1.54 1.27
C VAL A 152 24.73 2.27 -0.07
N ARG A 153 24.92 1.53 -1.16
CA ARG A 153 24.70 2.02 -2.52
C ARG A 153 23.27 1.68 -2.98
N PHE A 154 22.49 2.70 -3.31
CA PHE A 154 21.17 2.56 -3.88
C PHE A 154 21.25 2.74 -5.40
N SER A 155 20.60 1.84 -6.13
CA SER A 155 20.33 1.94 -7.56
C SER A 155 18.87 1.63 -7.79
N VAL A 156 18.14 2.49 -8.49
CA VAL A 156 16.71 2.30 -8.73
C VAL A 156 16.32 2.66 -10.15
N LYS A 157 15.54 1.78 -10.77
CA LYS A 157 14.83 2.06 -12.03
C LYS A 157 13.43 2.58 -11.72
N VAL A 158 13.02 3.66 -12.36
CA VAL A 158 11.77 4.37 -12.10
C VAL A 158 11.00 4.66 -13.40
N PRO A 159 9.70 5.01 -13.32
CA PRO A 159 8.90 5.39 -14.48
C PRO A 159 9.50 6.58 -15.25
N ALA A 160 9.29 6.59 -16.57
CA ALA A 160 9.71 7.71 -17.40
C ALA A 160 9.03 9.01 -16.96
N GLY A 161 9.79 10.12 -16.98
CA GLY A 161 9.31 11.43 -16.55
C GLY A 161 9.63 11.77 -15.08
N THR A 162 10.15 10.83 -14.29
CA THR A 162 10.63 11.12 -12.93
C THR A 162 11.79 12.11 -12.96
N ARG A 163 11.64 13.18 -12.18
CA ARG A 163 12.62 14.29 -12.15
C ARG A 163 13.67 14.09 -11.07
N GLN A 164 13.28 13.52 -9.93
CA GLN A 164 14.10 13.34 -8.75
C GLN A 164 13.60 12.13 -7.97
N VAL A 165 14.50 11.49 -7.22
CA VAL A 165 14.21 10.35 -6.37
C VAL A 165 14.97 10.51 -5.06
N TYR A 166 14.35 10.13 -3.96
CA TYR A 166 14.93 10.07 -2.63
C TYR A 166 14.63 8.71 -2.01
N VAL A 167 15.42 8.34 -1.02
CA VAL A 167 15.17 7.16 -0.19
C VAL A 167 14.58 7.66 1.13
N ALA A 168 13.30 7.39 1.38
CA ALA A 168 12.70 7.63 2.69
C ALA A 168 12.78 6.35 3.52
N GLY A 169 12.93 6.46 4.84
CA GLY A 169 13.06 5.26 5.66
C GLY A 169 13.34 5.53 7.13
N THR A 170 13.61 4.46 7.87
CA THR A 170 13.95 4.50 9.30
C THR A 170 15.41 4.91 9.56
N PHE A 171 15.90 5.94 8.85
CA PHE A 171 17.27 6.43 8.97
C PHE A 171 17.56 7.06 10.34
N GLY A 172 16.54 7.65 10.97
CA GLY A 172 16.54 8.10 12.36
C GLY A 172 15.88 7.10 13.32
N LYS A 173 15.85 7.43 14.61
CA LYS A 173 14.98 6.73 15.57
C LYS A 173 13.55 7.27 15.45
N GLU A 174 12.54 6.53 15.93
CA GLU A 174 11.17 7.06 15.98
C GLU A 174 11.13 8.40 16.74
N GLY A 175 10.55 9.43 16.10
CA GLY A 175 10.55 10.82 16.57
C GLY A 175 11.75 11.67 16.14
N ASP A 176 12.75 11.09 15.46
CA ASP A 176 13.85 11.82 14.81
C ASP A 176 13.37 12.44 13.49
N PRO A 177 13.82 13.66 13.12
CA PRO A 177 13.48 14.29 11.85
C PRO A 177 13.79 13.46 10.60
N LEU A 178 14.68 12.46 10.65
CA LEU A 178 14.97 11.58 9.51
C LEU A 178 14.19 10.26 9.53
N TYR A 179 13.30 10.07 10.50
CA TYR A 179 12.42 8.90 10.55
C TYR A 179 11.25 9.07 9.60
N TRP A 180 11.27 8.35 8.47
CA TRP A 180 10.29 8.45 7.38
C TRP A 180 10.15 9.85 6.78
N GLU A 181 11.20 10.66 6.82
CA GLU A 181 11.18 11.97 6.16
C GLU A 181 11.20 11.81 4.65
N HIS A 182 10.29 12.52 3.99
CA HIS A 182 10.18 12.52 2.55
C HIS A 182 10.99 13.65 1.95
N ALA A 183 11.71 13.35 0.86
CA ALA A 183 12.53 14.30 0.16
C ALA A 183 13.60 15.02 0.99
N ALA A 184 14.11 14.36 2.05
CA ALA A 184 15.31 14.78 2.76
C ALA A 184 16.47 14.95 1.75
N PRO A 185 17.03 16.16 1.57
CA PRO A 185 18.06 16.42 0.55
C PRO A 185 19.27 15.50 0.63
N GLU A 186 19.67 15.09 1.83
CA GLU A 186 20.75 14.16 2.10
C GLU A 186 20.47 12.72 1.64
N LEU A 187 19.21 12.37 1.42
CA LEU A 187 18.78 11.04 0.94
C LEU A 187 18.41 11.07 -0.55
N GLN A 188 18.71 12.16 -1.26
CA GLN A 188 18.43 12.29 -2.69
C GLN A 188 19.41 11.46 -3.54
N LEU A 189 18.87 10.71 -4.51
CA LEU A 189 19.64 9.96 -5.49
C LEU A 189 19.96 10.84 -6.70
N LYS A 190 21.12 10.59 -7.31
CA LYS A 190 21.57 11.26 -8.54
C LYS A 190 20.92 10.59 -9.74
N LYS A 191 20.37 11.40 -10.65
CA LYS A 191 19.84 10.93 -11.92
C LYS A 191 20.98 10.45 -12.83
N VAL A 192 20.93 9.20 -13.25
CA VAL A 192 21.89 8.59 -14.20
C VAL A 192 21.37 8.76 -15.63
N ASP A 193 20.09 8.44 -15.86
CA ASP A 193 19.43 8.63 -17.15
C ASP A 193 17.92 8.90 -16.98
N ALA A 194 17.14 8.77 -18.07
CA ALA A 194 15.70 9.04 -18.06
C ALA A 194 14.89 8.21 -17.06
N THR A 195 15.37 7.01 -16.71
CA THR A 195 14.69 6.03 -15.86
C THR A 195 15.55 5.48 -14.74
N HIS A 196 16.84 5.84 -14.61
CA HIS A 196 17.72 5.31 -13.57
C HIS A 196 18.27 6.40 -12.64
N PHE A 197 18.29 6.09 -11.34
CA PHE A 197 18.84 6.92 -10.28
C PHE A 197 19.76 6.10 -9.38
N GLU A 198 20.86 6.71 -8.93
CA GLU A 198 21.85 6.06 -8.07
C GLU A 198 22.36 7.01 -6.98
N GLY A 199 22.69 6.46 -5.81
CA GLY A 199 23.22 7.24 -4.70
C GLY A 199 23.94 6.37 -3.68
N VAL A 200 24.71 7.02 -2.82
CA VAL A 200 25.39 6.37 -1.70
C VAL A 200 24.95 7.09 -0.44
N ILE A 201 24.40 6.33 0.50
CA ILE A 201 23.96 6.84 1.80
C ILE A 201 24.85 6.23 2.86
N GLU A 202 25.44 7.08 3.71
CA GLU A 202 26.32 6.69 4.79
C GLU A 202 25.55 6.50 6.10
N ASN A 203 26.16 5.80 7.05
CA ASN A 203 25.63 5.61 8.41
C ASN A 203 24.21 5.02 8.45
N VAL A 204 23.93 4.10 7.52
CA VAL A 204 22.61 3.47 7.41
C VAL A 204 22.37 2.55 8.61
N PRO A 205 21.24 2.69 9.32
CA PRO A 205 20.93 1.83 10.45
C PRO A 205 20.69 0.40 10.01
N ALA A 206 21.08 -0.55 10.87
CA ALA A 206 21.06 -1.96 10.52
C ALA A 206 19.67 -2.60 10.36
N ASN A 207 18.64 -1.93 10.89
CA ASN A 207 17.25 -2.29 10.71
C ASN A 207 16.54 -1.31 9.78
N LEU A 208 17.28 -0.66 8.85
CA LEU A 208 16.69 0.23 7.87
C LEU A 208 15.53 -0.47 7.18
N GLU A 209 14.38 0.17 7.25
CA GLU A 209 13.27 -0.04 6.35
C GLU A 209 13.17 1.21 5.47
N TYR A 210 12.99 1.03 4.18
CA TYR A 210 13.02 2.14 3.23
C TYR A 210 11.99 1.98 2.12
N LEU A 211 11.74 3.08 1.42
CA LEU A 211 11.01 3.13 0.17
C LEU A 211 11.57 4.26 -0.68
N TYR A 212 11.20 4.28 -1.97
CA TYR A 212 11.53 5.40 -2.84
C TYR A 212 10.42 6.45 -2.83
N VAL A 213 10.80 7.73 -2.82
CA VAL A 213 9.89 8.86 -3.03
C VAL A 213 10.42 9.79 -4.11
N TRP A 214 9.55 10.54 -4.78
CA TRP A 214 9.94 11.57 -5.74
C TRP A 214 9.70 13.01 -5.24
N GLY A 215 9.18 13.17 -4.02
CA GLY A 215 8.97 14.48 -3.40
C GLY A 215 8.53 14.38 -1.93
N PRO A 216 8.27 15.54 -1.28
CA PRO A 216 8.06 15.64 0.17
C PRO A 216 6.70 15.12 0.67
N ARG A 217 5.76 14.81 -0.22
CA ARG A 217 4.42 14.42 0.17
C ARG A 217 4.26 12.89 0.24
N ILE A 218 3.29 12.42 1.01
CA ILE A 218 3.07 10.97 1.25
C ILE A 218 2.66 10.21 -0.01
N ASP A 219 1.96 10.88 -0.92
CA ASP A 219 1.50 10.41 -2.23
C ASP A 219 2.58 10.35 -3.30
N GLN A 220 3.79 10.81 -2.98
CA GLN A 220 4.93 10.79 -3.88
C GLN A 220 5.83 9.56 -3.63
N THR A 221 5.30 8.55 -2.95
CA THR A 221 5.97 7.29 -2.61
C THR A 221 5.80 6.26 -3.73
N GLU A 222 6.64 5.23 -3.78
CA GLU A 222 6.42 4.09 -4.69
C GLU A 222 5.11 3.36 -4.36
N PHE A 223 4.35 3.01 -5.40
CA PHE A 223 3.08 2.28 -5.29
C PHE A 223 3.34 0.76 -5.20
N ARG A 224 2.52 0.06 -4.40
CA ARG A 224 2.54 -1.40 -4.14
C ARG A 224 3.70 -1.96 -3.30
N MET A 225 4.82 -1.24 -3.22
CA MET A 225 5.93 -1.67 -2.38
C MET A 225 5.79 -0.96 -1.03
N GLY A 226 5.33 -1.70 -0.03
CA GLY A 226 5.47 -1.28 1.37
C GLY A 226 6.94 -1.14 1.76
N HIS A 227 7.19 -0.88 3.04
CA HIS A 227 8.54 -0.65 3.55
C HIS A 227 9.48 -1.84 3.25
N ARG A 228 10.54 -1.61 2.47
CA ARG A 228 11.57 -2.59 2.11
C ARG A 228 12.58 -2.72 3.25
N PRO A 229 12.80 -3.91 3.83
CA PRO A 229 13.89 -4.08 4.78
C PRO A 229 15.24 -4.12 4.07
N LEU A 230 16.23 -3.33 4.51
CA LEU A 230 17.60 -3.41 3.98
C LEU A 230 18.23 -4.78 4.25
N GLY A 231 18.06 -5.31 5.46
CA GLY A 231 18.75 -6.52 5.90
C GLY A 231 20.27 -6.31 5.96
N GLY A 232 21.05 -7.31 5.51
CA GLY A 232 22.52 -7.27 5.50
C GLY A 232 23.16 -6.67 4.23
N ARG A 233 22.40 -5.92 3.42
CA ARG A 233 22.82 -5.45 2.09
C ARG A 233 23.67 -4.17 2.20
N SER A 234 24.78 -4.12 1.48
CA SER A 234 25.58 -2.90 1.24
C SER A 234 25.32 -2.27 -0.13
N SER A 235 24.52 -2.92 -0.97
CA SER A 235 24.03 -2.40 -2.24
C SER A 235 22.65 -2.94 -2.55
N VAL A 236 21.77 -2.11 -3.13
CA VAL A 236 20.43 -2.49 -3.57
C VAL A 236 20.19 -2.04 -5.01
N HIS A 237 19.48 -2.87 -5.77
CA HIS A 237 19.06 -2.60 -7.16
C HIS A 237 17.57 -2.84 -7.23
N ASP A 238 16.78 -1.77 -7.13
CA ASP A 238 15.33 -1.86 -7.02
C ASP A 238 14.64 -1.34 -8.29
N ILE A 239 13.37 -1.71 -8.45
CA ILE A 239 12.48 -1.18 -9.48
C ILE A 239 11.26 -0.57 -8.79
N VAL A 240 10.97 0.68 -9.12
CA VAL A 240 9.69 1.35 -8.87
C VAL A 240 8.87 1.23 -10.15
N GLU A 241 7.83 0.40 -10.13
CA GLU A 241 6.96 0.22 -11.29
C GLU A 241 6.02 1.41 -11.48
N TYR A 242 5.53 1.98 -10.36
CA TYR A 242 4.61 3.10 -10.34
C TYR A 242 4.88 3.96 -9.09
N TRP A 243 4.65 5.27 -9.20
CA TRP A 243 4.55 6.16 -8.04
C TRP A 243 3.10 6.19 -7.55
N GLY A 244 2.87 6.66 -6.32
CA GLY A 244 1.58 6.73 -5.67
C GLY A 244 0.51 7.32 -6.57
N ASP A 245 -0.52 6.53 -6.84
CA ASP A 245 -1.44 6.71 -7.94
C ASP A 245 -2.71 7.46 -7.52
N MET A 246 -3.29 8.21 -8.46
CA MET A 246 -4.73 8.41 -8.43
C MET A 246 -5.34 7.35 -9.34
N THR A 247 -6.26 6.57 -8.79
CA THR A 247 -7.08 5.67 -9.60
C THR A 247 -8.34 6.42 -10.02
N LEU A 248 -8.58 6.53 -11.32
CA LEU A 248 -9.89 6.90 -11.84
C LEU A 248 -10.71 5.62 -11.97
N SER A 249 -11.82 5.52 -11.24
CA SER A 249 -12.77 4.41 -11.33
C SER A 249 -14.09 4.94 -11.88
N VAL A 250 -14.57 4.40 -12.99
CA VAL A 250 -15.79 4.88 -13.64
C VAL A 250 -16.77 3.75 -13.89
N ASN A 251 -18.01 3.91 -13.39
CA ASN A 251 -19.11 3.07 -13.84
C ASN A 251 -19.68 3.63 -15.15
N VAL A 252 -19.88 2.76 -16.12
CA VAL A 252 -20.38 3.12 -17.46
C VAL A 252 -21.69 2.41 -17.80
N PRO A 253 -22.43 2.87 -18.82
CA PRO A 253 -23.66 2.21 -19.25
C PRO A 253 -23.42 0.76 -19.66
N LYS A 254 -24.38 -0.12 -19.36
CA LYS A 254 -24.34 -1.54 -19.75
C LYS A 254 -24.15 -1.69 -21.26
N GLY A 255 -23.30 -2.64 -21.64
CA GLY A 255 -22.99 -2.89 -23.06
C GLY A 255 -21.82 -2.06 -23.59
N THR A 256 -21.22 -1.19 -22.77
CA THR A 256 -19.93 -0.57 -23.09
C THR A 256 -18.84 -1.64 -23.08
N THR A 257 -18.18 -1.86 -24.21
CA THR A 257 -17.15 -2.91 -24.38
C THR A 257 -15.73 -2.40 -24.20
N GLU A 258 -15.51 -1.10 -24.31
CA GLU A 258 -14.22 -0.44 -24.11
C GLU A 258 -14.43 0.91 -23.47
N VAL A 259 -13.47 1.34 -22.63
CA VAL A 259 -13.46 2.69 -22.06
C VAL A 259 -12.07 3.27 -22.19
N TYR A 260 -12.02 4.55 -22.55
CA TYR A 260 -10.82 5.35 -22.64
C TYR A 260 -10.95 6.58 -21.77
N VAL A 261 -9.83 7.07 -21.26
CA VAL A 261 -9.75 8.36 -20.57
C VAL A 261 -8.78 9.29 -21.29
N SER A 262 -9.17 10.56 -21.36
CA SER A 262 -8.35 11.63 -21.91
C SER A 262 -8.27 12.77 -20.92
N GLY A 263 -7.08 13.32 -20.69
CA GLY A 263 -6.93 14.40 -19.71
C GLY A 263 -5.59 15.11 -19.77
N SER A 264 -5.44 16.06 -18.85
CA SER A 264 -4.21 16.81 -18.60
C SER A 264 -2.98 15.90 -18.41
N PHE A 265 -3.15 14.72 -17.80
CA PHE A 265 -2.07 13.77 -17.54
C PHE A 265 -1.58 12.98 -18.76
N ASN A 266 -2.26 13.04 -19.91
CA ASN A 266 -1.82 12.39 -21.14
C ASN A 266 -1.88 13.34 -22.34
N ASN A 267 -1.77 14.65 -22.11
CA ASN A 267 -1.87 15.70 -23.13
C ASN A 267 -3.14 15.58 -23.99
N TRP A 268 -4.25 15.18 -23.38
CA TRP A 268 -5.52 14.91 -24.07
C TRP A 268 -5.43 13.82 -25.15
N GLY A 269 -4.48 12.89 -25.03
CA GLY A 269 -4.48 11.62 -25.73
C GLY A 269 -5.56 10.67 -25.18
N PHE A 270 -5.77 9.53 -25.83
CA PHE A 270 -6.70 8.50 -25.35
C PHE A 270 -5.91 7.36 -24.73
N SER A 271 -6.11 7.13 -23.44
CA SER A 271 -5.56 5.99 -22.73
C SER A 271 -6.66 4.97 -22.48
N GLN A 272 -6.47 3.72 -22.90
CA GLN A 272 -7.42 2.64 -22.61
C GLN A 272 -7.45 2.34 -21.12
N MET A 273 -8.65 2.16 -20.56
CA MET A 273 -8.88 1.77 -19.18
C MET A 273 -8.95 0.25 -19.06
N MET A 274 -8.69 -0.29 -17.86
CA MET A 274 -8.81 -1.72 -17.56
C MET A 274 -10.24 -2.04 -17.11
N ASP A 275 -10.83 -3.10 -17.67
CA ASP A 275 -12.13 -3.62 -17.22
C ASP A 275 -11.99 -4.24 -15.82
N ALA A 276 -12.69 -3.67 -14.84
CA ALA A 276 -12.72 -4.16 -13.46
C ALA A 276 -13.97 -5.02 -13.17
N GLY A 277 -14.79 -5.31 -14.19
CA GLY A 277 -16.05 -6.04 -14.08
C GLY A 277 -17.22 -5.17 -13.62
N ASN A 278 -18.44 -5.70 -13.71
CA ASN A 278 -19.68 -5.03 -13.29
C ASN A 278 -19.92 -3.64 -13.94
N ASN A 279 -19.42 -3.42 -15.16
CA ASN A 279 -19.42 -2.15 -15.87
C ASN A 279 -18.57 -1.05 -15.20
N ASN A 280 -17.61 -1.44 -14.35
CA ASN A 280 -16.64 -0.53 -13.77
C ASN A 280 -15.31 -0.65 -14.52
N TRP A 281 -14.67 0.49 -14.78
CA TRP A 281 -13.39 0.57 -15.48
C TRP A 281 -12.42 1.41 -14.68
N ILE A 282 -11.16 1.01 -14.66
CA ILE A 282 -10.13 1.67 -13.85
C ILE A 282 -8.93 2.15 -14.68
N TYR A 283 -8.41 3.31 -14.33
CA TYR A 283 -7.19 3.87 -14.89
C TYR A 283 -6.32 4.48 -13.82
N HIS A 284 -5.04 4.10 -13.82
CA HIS A 284 -4.05 4.69 -12.93
C HIS A 284 -3.44 5.91 -13.60
N VAL A 285 -3.66 7.09 -13.02
CA VAL A 285 -3.06 8.34 -13.49
C VAL A 285 -1.59 8.36 -13.07
N PRO A 286 -0.65 8.39 -14.04
CA PRO A 286 0.77 8.36 -13.71
C PRO A 286 1.18 9.66 -12.99
N PRO A 287 1.88 9.59 -11.84
CA PRO A 287 2.24 10.78 -11.07
C PRO A 287 3.23 11.70 -11.76
N THR A 288 3.97 11.18 -12.75
CA THR A 288 4.89 11.96 -13.60
C THR A 288 4.17 12.97 -14.49
N ALA A 289 2.85 12.84 -14.65
CA ALA A 289 2.01 13.76 -15.39
C ALA A 289 1.25 14.76 -14.49
N LEU A 290 1.31 14.56 -13.17
CA LEU A 290 0.86 15.51 -12.17
C LEU A 290 1.99 16.52 -11.95
N GLY A 291 2.15 17.44 -12.91
CA GLY A 291 2.92 18.66 -12.69
C GLY A 291 2.39 19.39 -11.45
N GLY A 292 3.12 20.37 -10.91
CA GLY A 292 2.78 21.07 -9.65
C GLY A 292 1.40 21.76 -9.59
N SER A 293 0.54 21.61 -10.59
CA SER A 293 -0.90 21.87 -10.46
C SER A 293 -1.60 20.65 -9.87
N GLU A 294 -2.13 20.81 -8.66
CA GLU A 294 -2.90 19.78 -7.96
C GLU A 294 -4.22 19.43 -8.67
N THR A 295 -4.63 20.15 -9.71
CA THR A 295 -5.89 19.88 -10.42
C THR A 295 -5.66 18.99 -11.65
N VAL A 296 -6.34 17.84 -11.66
CA VAL A 296 -6.41 16.95 -12.81
C VAL A 296 -7.72 17.19 -13.56
N GLU A 297 -7.59 17.59 -14.83
CA GLU A 297 -8.73 17.66 -15.75
C GLU A 297 -8.76 16.45 -16.67
N TYR A 298 -9.94 15.85 -16.87
CA TYR A 298 -10.09 14.63 -17.67
C TYR A 298 -11.53 14.38 -18.14
N LYS A 299 -11.71 13.39 -19.02
CA LYS A 299 -12.99 12.99 -19.60
C LYS A 299 -12.97 11.52 -20.06
N TYR A 300 -14.10 10.82 -19.95
CA TYR A 300 -14.25 9.43 -20.38
C TYR A 300 -14.87 9.28 -21.78
N TYR A 301 -14.51 8.20 -22.47
CA TYR A 301 -14.94 7.88 -23.83
C TYR A 301 -15.22 6.37 -23.98
N PHE A 302 -16.20 5.99 -24.79
CA PHE A 302 -16.49 4.56 -25.08
C PHE A 302 -15.72 3.99 -26.28
N ASN A 303 -14.91 4.83 -26.96
CA ASN A 303 -13.95 4.42 -27.97
C ASN A 303 -12.82 5.47 -28.06
N ASN A 304 -11.80 5.20 -28.87
CA ASN A 304 -10.69 6.13 -29.13
C ASN A 304 -11.07 7.21 -30.19
N ALA A 305 -12.11 8.00 -29.93
CA ALA A 305 -12.53 9.10 -30.80
C ALA A 305 -13.15 10.27 -30.02
N LYS A 306 -12.98 11.50 -30.53
CA LYS A 306 -13.40 12.73 -29.84
C LYS A 306 -14.92 12.86 -29.69
N ASP A 307 -15.67 12.27 -30.61
CA ASP A 307 -17.14 12.27 -30.63
C ASP A 307 -17.76 11.25 -29.67
N ALA A 308 -16.97 10.30 -29.15
CA ALA A 308 -17.42 9.26 -28.23
C ALA A 308 -17.35 9.65 -26.74
N GLY A 309 -17.18 10.93 -26.45
CA GLY A 309 -17.04 11.41 -25.08
C GLY A 309 -18.33 11.32 -24.27
N GLU A 310 -18.19 11.29 -22.95
CA GLU A 310 -19.32 11.52 -22.05
C GLU A 310 -19.96 12.92 -22.28
N GLN A 311 -21.20 13.08 -21.83
CA GLN A 311 -21.86 14.39 -21.89
C GLN A 311 -21.29 15.36 -20.85
N GLY A 312 -21.25 16.66 -21.18
CA GLY A 312 -20.83 17.73 -20.29
C GLY A 312 -19.38 18.22 -20.49
N GLU A 313 -18.99 19.14 -19.62
CA GLU A 313 -17.62 19.70 -19.54
C GLU A 313 -16.61 18.66 -19.03
N ASN A 314 -15.33 18.96 -19.16
CA ASN A 314 -14.27 18.12 -18.58
C ASN A 314 -14.42 18.07 -17.06
N ARG A 315 -14.25 16.88 -16.49
CA ARG A 315 -14.17 16.67 -15.04
C ARG A 315 -12.91 17.33 -14.50
N LYS A 316 -12.99 17.84 -13.28
CA LYS A 316 -11.85 18.43 -12.56
C LYS A 316 -11.82 17.88 -11.15
N VAL A 317 -10.70 17.32 -10.75
CA VAL A 317 -10.48 16.80 -9.40
C VAL A 317 -9.19 17.38 -8.85
N GLN A 318 -9.18 17.78 -7.58
CA GLN A 318 -7.92 18.06 -6.89
C GLN A 318 -7.31 16.73 -6.48
N PHE A 319 -6.06 16.52 -6.88
CA PHE A 319 -5.25 15.38 -6.51
C PHE A 319 -4.87 15.50 -5.04
N GLU A 320 -5.62 14.81 -4.19
CA GLU A 320 -5.34 14.65 -2.77
C GLU A 320 -4.65 13.30 -2.53
N GLY A 321 -3.46 13.18 -3.08
CA GLY A 321 -2.60 12.02 -2.89
C GLY A 321 -3.18 10.68 -3.35
N PHE A 322 -2.92 9.61 -2.59
CA PHE A 322 -3.47 8.27 -2.83
C PHE A 322 -5.00 8.32 -2.75
N SER A 323 -5.62 8.53 -3.89
CA SER A 323 -7.05 8.77 -4.00
C SER A 323 -7.60 7.98 -5.16
N THR A 324 -8.74 7.32 -4.92
CA THR A 324 -9.54 6.80 -6.01
C THR A 324 -10.68 7.77 -6.24
N GLN A 325 -10.73 8.36 -7.42
CA GLN A 325 -11.84 9.19 -7.86
C GLN A 325 -12.89 8.27 -8.49
N TYR A 326 -14.08 8.27 -7.89
CA TYR A 326 -15.21 7.47 -8.36
C TYR A 326 -16.16 8.34 -9.17
N ASP A 327 -16.36 7.92 -10.41
CA ASP A 327 -17.19 8.61 -11.38
C ASP A 327 -18.30 7.69 -11.90
N ASP A 328 -19.38 8.33 -12.34
CA ASP A 328 -20.44 7.65 -13.08
C ASP A 328 -20.66 8.37 -14.41
N VAL A 329 -20.66 7.60 -15.51
CA VAL A 329 -21.14 8.03 -16.82
C VAL A 329 -22.53 7.45 -17.03
N LYS A 330 -23.56 8.30 -16.96
CA LYS A 330 -24.95 7.86 -17.14
C LYS A 330 -25.30 7.55 -18.59
N SER A 331 -24.68 8.26 -19.52
CA SER A 331 -24.89 8.10 -20.96
C SER A 331 -23.72 8.70 -21.73
N TRP A 332 -23.42 8.10 -22.88
CA TRP A 332 -22.49 8.64 -23.87
C TRP A 332 -23.16 9.75 -24.68
N LYS A 333 -22.36 10.57 -25.38
CA LYS A 333 -22.86 11.64 -26.25
C LYS A 333 -23.60 11.12 -27.48
#